data_AF-A0A6A3GJN7-F1
#
_entry.id   AF-A0A6A3GJN7-F1
#
_cell.length_a   1.000
_cell.length_b   1.000
_cell.length_c   1.000
_cell.angle_alpha   90.00
_cell.angle_beta   90.00
_cell.angle_gamma   90.00
#
_symmetry.space_group_name_H-M   'P 1'
#
loop_
_entity.id
_entity.type
_entity.pdbx_description
1 polymer ?
#
loop_
_entity_poly.entity_id
_entity_poly.type
_entity_poly.pdbx_seq_one_letter_code
_entity_poly.pdbx_strand_id
1 'polypeptide(L)'
;METIAAFNDIQAGFSMEGSCGPLYMLYGPRQFGKSTIAHRIVNWIAADPQMSDVECIFIELRTSNVRDAATFWTSLGMRIEPDSVCPDENAFIKLATRGQRRFCLIVDEMDHLFDNKDLAKTFLSVLRTWKAASYFCGFLGVGSHDLVHHYKVFRGDMKSSPFNVGNMIKSRFDAQLQIIQVVLLASLGR
;
A
#
# COMPACT_ATOMS: atom_id res chain seq x y z
N MET A 1 -5.64 -16.78 10.82
CA MET A 1 -5.99 -17.27 9.47
C MET A 1 -6.22 -16.12 8.49
N GLU A 2 -6.87 -15.02 8.90
CA GLU A 2 -7.19 -13.88 8.00
C GLU A 2 -5.98 -13.14 7.41
N THR A 3 -4.85 -13.03 8.13
CA THR A 3 -3.61 -12.44 7.60
C THR A 3 -3.04 -13.21 6.41
N ILE A 4 -3.22 -14.53 6.38
CA ILE A 4 -2.78 -15.40 5.28
C ILE A 4 -3.71 -15.23 4.08
N ALA A 5 -5.02 -15.15 4.33
CA ALA A 5 -6.00 -14.87 3.28
C ALA A 5 -5.76 -13.51 2.62
N ALA A 6 -5.58 -12.45 3.41
CA ALA A 6 -5.27 -11.12 2.90
C ALA A 6 -3.97 -11.09 2.07
N PHE A 7 -2.93 -11.81 2.51
CA PHE A 7 -1.71 -11.97 1.73
C PHE A 7 -1.98 -12.68 0.38
N ASN A 8 -2.68 -13.82 0.40
CA ASN A 8 -2.99 -14.58 -0.81
C ASN A 8 -3.83 -13.76 -1.80
N ASP A 9 -4.80 -12.98 -1.32
CA ASP A 9 -5.66 -12.13 -2.15
C ASP A 9 -4.88 -10.99 -2.82
N ILE A 10 -3.96 -10.36 -2.08
CA ILE A 10 -3.09 -9.30 -2.60
C ILE A 10 -2.10 -9.89 -3.61
N GLN A 11 -1.48 -11.01 -3.26
CA GLN A 11 -0.54 -11.71 -4.13
C GLN A 11 -1.21 -12.10 -5.46
N ALA A 12 -2.38 -12.76 -5.40
CA ALA A 12 -3.12 -13.17 -6.58
C ALA A 12 -3.49 -11.98 -7.48
N GLY A 13 -3.84 -10.84 -6.88
CA GLY A 13 -4.09 -9.61 -7.63
C GLY A 13 -2.88 -9.11 -8.40
N PHE A 14 -1.74 -9.02 -7.73
CA PHE A 14 -0.49 -8.59 -8.38
C PHE A 14 -0.03 -9.57 -9.46
N SER A 15 -0.32 -10.87 -9.32
CA SER A 15 0.03 -11.90 -10.31
C SER A 15 -0.87 -11.94 -11.56
N MET A 16 -2.00 -11.25 -11.60
CA MET A 16 -2.91 -11.32 -12.76
C MET A 16 -2.33 -10.57 -13.97
N GLU A 17 -1.86 -11.32 -14.97
CA GLU A 17 -1.50 -10.79 -16.28
C GLU A 17 -2.67 -10.02 -16.92
N GLY A 18 -2.39 -8.82 -17.45
CA GLY A 18 -3.39 -7.96 -18.07
C GLY A 18 -4.31 -7.23 -17.10
N SER A 19 -4.13 -7.38 -15.78
CA SER A 19 -4.88 -6.58 -14.80
C SER A 19 -4.40 -5.12 -14.80
N CYS A 20 -5.35 -4.18 -14.80
CA CYS A 20 -5.07 -2.75 -14.67
C CYS A 20 -4.60 -2.45 -13.23
N GLY A 21 -3.28 -2.51 -13.00
CA GLY A 21 -2.57 -2.03 -11.81
C GLY A 21 -3.40 -2.10 -10.52
N PRO A 22 -3.60 -3.29 -9.93
CA PRO A 22 -4.48 -3.47 -8.78
C PRO A 22 -4.12 -2.49 -7.66
N LEU A 23 -5.15 -1.85 -7.09
CA LEU A 23 -5.02 -0.91 -5.99
C LEU A 23 -5.63 -1.56 -4.74
N TYR A 24 -4.79 -1.85 -3.75
CA TYR A 24 -5.17 -2.42 -2.47
C TYR A 24 -4.99 -1.43 -1.33
N MET A 25 -5.90 -1.49 -0.37
CA MET A 25 -5.78 -0.82 0.92
C MET A 25 -5.96 -1.85 2.02
N LEU A 26 -4.89 -2.07 2.79
CA LEU A 26 -4.86 -2.97 3.93
C LEU A 26 -4.95 -2.15 5.21
N TYR A 27 -6.07 -2.27 5.92
CA TYR A 27 -6.30 -1.50 7.13
C TYR A 27 -6.78 -2.39 8.28
N GLY A 28 -6.50 -1.95 9.50
CA GLY A 28 -6.82 -2.68 10.72
C GLY A 28 -6.21 -2.02 11.95
N PRO A 29 -6.47 -2.54 13.17
CA PRO A 29 -5.90 -1.96 14.38
C PRO A 29 -4.37 -2.06 14.37
N ARG A 30 -3.70 -1.29 15.24
CA ARG A 30 -2.25 -1.37 15.43
C ARG A 30 -1.86 -2.78 15.90
N GLN A 31 -0.70 -3.28 15.43
CA GLN A 31 -0.12 -4.60 15.79
C GLN A 31 -0.75 -5.85 15.14
N PHE A 32 -1.62 -5.72 14.14
CA PHE A 32 -2.25 -6.86 13.44
C PHE A 32 -1.44 -7.41 12.25
N GLY A 33 -0.12 -7.31 12.28
CA GLY A 33 0.76 -7.91 11.26
C GLY A 33 0.61 -7.34 9.84
N LYS A 34 0.04 -6.14 9.68
CA LYS A 34 -0.19 -5.51 8.37
C LYS A 34 1.12 -5.16 7.66
N SER A 35 2.07 -4.55 8.39
CA SER A 35 3.44 -4.33 7.92
C SER A 35 4.12 -5.65 7.58
N THR A 36 3.85 -6.73 8.33
CA THR A 36 4.35 -8.07 8.01
C THR A 36 3.81 -8.59 6.68
N ILE A 37 2.54 -8.35 6.35
CA ILE A 37 1.98 -8.67 5.02
C ILE A 37 2.71 -7.85 3.95
N ALA A 38 2.88 -6.54 4.15
CA ALA A 38 3.56 -5.67 3.21
C ALA A 38 4.98 -6.16 2.90
N HIS A 39 5.78 -6.45 3.94
CA HIS A 39 7.12 -7.02 3.78
C HIS A 39 7.11 -8.40 3.10
N ARG A 40 6.11 -9.25 3.38
CA ARG A 40 5.97 -10.53 2.68
C ARG A 40 5.69 -10.36 1.20
N ILE A 41 4.88 -9.37 0.81
CA ILE A 41 4.64 -9.04 -0.60
C ILE A 41 5.93 -8.54 -1.27
N VAL A 42 6.69 -7.65 -0.61
CA VAL A 42 8.01 -7.21 -1.11
C VAL A 42 8.93 -8.40 -1.36
N ASN A 43 9.06 -9.28 -0.38
CA ASN A 43 9.93 -10.46 -0.47
C ASN A 43 9.47 -11.42 -1.57
N TRP A 44 8.17 -11.58 -1.76
CA TRP A 44 7.62 -12.42 -2.82
C TRP A 44 7.90 -11.82 -4.21
N ILE A 45 7.64 -10.53 -4.43
CA ILE A 45 7.93 -9.85 -5.70
C ILE A 45 9.41 -9.98 -6.06
N ALA A 46 10.30 -9.83 -5.08
CA ALA A 46 11.74 -9.97 -5.30
C ALA A 46 12.20 -11.41 -5.60
N ALA A 47 11.48 -12.42 -5.11
CA ALA A 47 11.84 -13.83 -5.26
C ALA A 47 11.19 -14.50 -6.48
N ASP A 48 10.08 -13.96 -6.99
CA ASP A 48 9.31 -14.56 -8.08
C ASP A 48 9.93 -14.22 -9.44
N PRO A 49 10.37 -15.22 -10.24
CA PRO A 49 10.95 -14.97 -11.56
C PRO A 49 10.01 -14.23 -12.52
N GLN A 50 8.69 -14.37 -12.37
CA GLN A 50 7.70 -13.68 -13.19
C GLN A 50 7.60 -12.18 -12.89
N MET A 51 8.15 -11.74 -11.76
CA MET A 51 8.19 -10.34 -11.33
C MET A 51 9.60 -9.73 -11.45
N SER A 52 10.52 -10.40 -12.14
CA SER A 52 11.92 -9.98 -12.27
C SER A 52 12.13 -8.60 -12.91
N ASP A 53 11.16 -8.10 -13.68
CA ASP A 53 11.16 -6.78 -14.30
C ASP A 53 10.44 -5.70 -13.46
N VAL A 54 9.98 -6.04 -12.25
CA VAL A 54 9.23 -5.15 -11.35
C VAL A 54 10.13 -4.57 -10.27
N GLU A 55 10.26 -3.25 -10.26
CA GLU A 55 10.87 -2.51 -9.15
C GLU A 55 9.85 -2.39 -8.01
N CYS A 56 10.10 -3.07 -6.88
CA CYS A 56 9.22 -3.00 -5.72
C CYS A 56 9.64 -1.87 -4.78
N ILE A 57 8.88 -0.78 -4.80
CA ILE A 57 9.18 0.44 -4.04
C ILE A 57 8.43 0.38 -2.72
N PHE A 58 9.16 0.17 -1.63
CA PHE A 58 8.61 0.14 -0.28
C PHE A 58 9.01 1.39 0.51
N ILE A 59 8.02 2.06 1.11
CA ILE A 59 8.26 3.16 2.05
C ILE A 59 7.35 3.03 3.27
N GLU A 60 7.93 3.19 4.46
CA GLU A 60 7.18 3.50 5.68
C GLU A 60 7.13 5.02 5.82
N LEU A 61 5.93 5.59 5.76
CA LEU A 61 5.76 7.04 5.83
C LEU A 61 5.92 7.54 7.26
N ARG A 62 6.51 8.73 7.35
CA ARG A 62 6.57 9.55 8.57
C ARG A 62 6.06 10.94 8.25
N THR A 63 5.68 11.68 9.28
CA THR A 63 5.24 13.09 9.14
C THR A 63 6.25 13.95 8.37
N SER A 64 7.55 13.67 8.50
CA SER A 64 8.61 14.39 7.77
C SER A 64 8.56 14.16 6.25
N ASN A 65 8.07 13.01 5.79
CA ASN A 65 8.02 12.69 4.36
C ASN A 65 6.87 13.40 3.63
N VAL A 66 5.85 13.85 4.34
CA VAL A 66 4.58 14.37 3.78
C VAL A 66 4.42 15.87 3.96
N ARG A 67 5.52 16.56 4.33
CA ARG A 67 5.55 18.02 4.54
C ARG A 67 5.09 18.79 3.31
N ASP A 68 5.58 18.38 2.14
CA ASP A 68 5.27 18.96 0.84
C ASP A 68 5.48 17.91 -0.27
N ALA A 69 5.01 18.22 -1.47
CA ALA A 69 5.06 17.29 -2.59
C ALA A 69 6.50 16.91 -3.00
N ALA A 70 7.43 17.86 -3.04
CA ALA A 70 8.80 17.59 -3.47
C ALA A 70 9.52 16.66 -2.48
N THR A 71 9.33 16.91 -1.18
CA THR A 71 9.85 16.05 -0.11
C THR A 71 9.28 14.62 -0.22
N PHE A 72 7.99 14.50 -0.51
CA PHE A 72 7.33 13.19 -0.66
C PHE A 72 7.86 12.41 -1.87
N TRP A 73 7.87 13.02 -3.05
CA TRP A 73 8.35 12.38 -4.28
C TRP A 73 9.83 12.04 -4.20
N THR A 74 10.65 12.91 -3.61
CA THR A 74 12.07 12.64 -3.36
C THR A 74 12.25 11.48 -2.38
N SER A 75 11.45 11.43 -1.30
CA SER A 75 11.50 10.31 -0.35
C SER A 75 11.18 8.96 -1.01
N LEU A 76 10.28 8.94 -2.01
CA LEU A 76 9.99 7.76 -2.81
C LEU A 76 11.15 7.42 -3.76
N GLY A 77 11.70 8.41 -4.48
CA GLY A 77 12.83 8.21 -5.40
C GLY A 77 14.06 7.62 -4.70
N MET A 78 14.35 8.07 -3.48
CA MET A 78 15.45 7.57 -2.66
C MET A 78 15.34 6.07 -2.31
N ARG A 79 14.15 5.46 -2.45
CA ARG A 79 13.97 4.01 -2.27
C ARG A 79 14.44 3.19 -3.47
N ILE A 80 14.57 3.83 -4.62
CA ILE A 80 15.05 3.24 -5.87
C ILE A 80 16.55 3.50 -6.01
N GLU A 81 16.94 4.76 -5.86
CA GLU A 81 18.32 5.21 -6.00
C GLU A 81 18.65 6.18 -4.86
N PRO A 82 19.63 5.84 -3.99
CA PRO A 82 20.10 6.75 -2.96
C PRO A 82 20.49 8.11 -3.55
N ASP A 83 20.21 9.18 -2.79
CA ASP A 83 20.50 10.57 -3.16
C ASP A 83 19.79 11.11 -4.42
N SER A 84 18.86 10.34 -4.99
CA SER A 84 18.00 10.85 -6.07
C SER A 84 17.13 12.01 -5.60
N VAL A 85 16.87 12.94 -6.53
CA VAL A 85 16.01 14.11 -6.31
C VAL A 85 14.83 14.02 -7.25
N CYS A 86 13.62 13.91 -6.69
CA CYS A 86 12.38 13.85 -7.46
C CYS A 86 11.48 15.01 -6.99
N PRO A 87 11.52 16.17 -7.65
CA PRO A 87 10.70 17.32 -7.24
C PRO A 87 9.19 17.10 -7.45
N ASP A 88 8.82 16.16 -8.33
CA ASP A 88 7.44 15.87 -8.69
C ASP A 88 7.25 14.40 -9.13
N GLU A 89 5.99 14.06 -9.43
CA GLU A 89 5.57 12.75 -9.91
C GLU A 89 6.26 12.34 -11.23
N ASN A 90 6.55 13.27 -12.13
CA ASN A 90 7.12 12.98 -13.43
C ASN A 90 8.59 12.56 -13.30
N ALA A 91 9.33 13.24 -12.43
CA ALA A 91 10.70 12.85 -12.09
C ALA A 91 10.72 11.46 -11.43
N PHE A 92 9.79 11.20 -10.50
CA PHE A 92 9.67 9.89 -9.87
C PHE A 92 9.35 8.78 -10.87
N ILE A 93 8.37 8.95 -11.75
CA ILE A 93 8.01 7.95 -12.77
C ILE A 93 9.20 7.65 -13.69
N LYS A 94 9.90 8.69 -14.17
CA LYS A 94 11.09 8.51 -15.02
C LYS A 94 12.17 7.67 -14.34
N LEU A 95 12.34 7.83 -13.03
CA LEU A 95 13.28 7.03 -12.25
C LEU A 95 12.76 5.59 -12.06
N ALA A 96 11.49 5.43 -11.68
CA ALA A 96 10.86 4.13 -11.41
C ALA A 96 10.73 3.23 -12.65
N THR A 97 10.59 3.82 -13.84
CA THR A 97 10.49 3.09 -15.10
C THR A 97 11.82 3.04 -15.86
N ARG A 98 12.93 3.41 -15.22
CA ARG A 98 14.26 3.41 -15.85
C ARG A 98 14.62 2.00 -16.31
N GLY A 99 15.11 1.88 -17.54
CA GLY A 99 15.45 0.58 -18.12
C GLY A 99 14.24 -0.26 -18.53
N GLN A 100 13.09 0.38 -18.81
CA GLN A 100 11.83 -0.29 -19.19
C GLN A 100 11.26 -1.21 -18.09
N ARG A 101 11.64 -0.96 -16.83
CA ARG A 101 11.06 -1.66 -15.68
C ARG A 101 9.61 -1.22 -15.45
N ARG A 102 8.81 -2.15 -14.95
CA ARG A 102 7.54 -1.83 -14.31
C ARG A 102 7.81 -1.57 -12.83
N PHE A 103 6.88 -0.94 -12.12
CA PHE A 103 7.02 -0.75 -10.68
C PHE A 103 5.75 -1.07 -9.90
N CYS A 104 5.95 -1.51 -8.66
CA CYS A 104 4.92 -1.67 -7.64
C CYS A 104 5.22 -0.69 -6.50
N LEU A 105 4.19 -0.02 -5.98
CA LEU A 105 4.33 0.90 -4.87
C LEU A 105 3.64 0.38 -3.61
N ILE A 106 4.41 0.21 -2.54
CA ILE A 106 3.92 -0.21 -1.23
C ILE A 106 4.21 0.89 -0.21
N VAL A 107 3.16 1.41 0.40
CA VAL A 107 3.21 2.53 1.35
C VAL A 107 2.67 2.06 2.68
N ASP A 108 3.56 1.91 3.67
CA ASP A 108 3.19 1.62 5.06
C ASP A 108 3.01 2.91 5.87
N GLU A 109 2.25 2.82 6.96
CA GLU A 109 1.82 3.98 7.77
C GLU A 109 1.22 5.11 6.91
N MET A 110 0.41 4.72 5.90
CA MET A 110 -0.19 5.62 4.92
C MET A 110 -1.12 6.66 5.54
N ASP A 111 -1.58 6.46 6.78
CA ASP A 111 -2.36 7.45 7.53
C ASP A 111 -1.66 8.83 7.54
N HIS A 112 -0.33 8.87 7.63
CA HIS A 112 0.46 10.11 7.59
C HIS A 112 0.26 10.94 6.32
N LEU A 113 0.03 10.30 5.18
CA LEU A 113 -0.24 11.02 3.92
C LEU A 113 -1.45 11.95 4.06
N PHE A 114 -2.45 11.55 4.85
CA PHE A 114 -3.69 12.29 5.02
C PHE A 114 -3.59 13.47 5.99
N ASP A 115 -2.48 13.62 6.72
CA ASP A 115 -2.17 14.83 7.48
C ASP A 115 -2.01 16.04 6.54
N ASN A 116 -1.55 15.80 5.30
CA ASN A 116 -1.47 16.80 4.23
C ASN A 116 -2.53 16.53 3.16
N LYS A 117 -3.71 17.14 3.31
CA LYS A 117 -4.88 16.88 2.46
C LYS A 117 -4.65 17.15 0.97
N ASP A 118 -3.87 18.18 0.64
CA ASP A 118 -3.64 18.54 -0.76
C ASP A 118 -2.65 17.59 -1.41
N LEU A 119 -1.59 17.19 -0.70
CA LEU A 119 -0.70 16.12 -1.14
C LEU A 119 -1.46 14.80 -1.32
N ALA A 120 -2.31 14.42 -0.37
CA ALA A 120 -3.13 13.21 -0.47
C ALA A 120 -4.04 13.23 -1.72
N LYS A 121 -4.70 14.35 -2.01
CA LYS A 121 -5.53 14.48 -3.24
C LYS A 121 -4.69 14.30 -4.49
N THR A 122 -3.55 15.00 -4.57
CA THR A 122 -2.65 14.92 -5.72
C THR A 122 -2.15 13.50 -5.91
N PHE A 123 -1.63 12.88 -4.85
CA PHE A 123 -1.17 11.49 -4.88
C PHE A 123 -2.26 10.50 -5.32
N LEU A 124 -3.47 10.61 -4.77
CA LEU A 124 -4.58 9.75 -5.17
C LEU A 124 -5.01 9.98 -6.63
N SER A 125 -4.89 11.22 -7.13
CA SER A 125 -5.11 11.51 -8.56
C SER A 125 -4.07 10.83 -9.43
N VAL A 126 -2.80 10.88 -9.03
CA VAL A 126 -1.69 10.20 -9.71
C VAL A 126 -1.86 8.67 -9.70
N LEU A 127 -2.23 8.07 -8.58
CA LEU A 127 -2.50 6.63 -8.52
C LEU A 127 -3.59 6.20 -9.51
N ARG A 128 -4.60 7.03 -9.76
CA ARG A 128 -5.65 6.73 -10.74
C ARG A 128 -5.13 6.74 -12.17
N THR A 129 -4.22 7.66 -12.51
CA THR A 129 -3.63 7.70 -13.85
C THR A 129 -2.72 6.49 -14.06
N TRP A 130 -1.97 6.10 -13.03
CA TRP A 130 -1.11 4.92 -13.07
C TRP A 130 -1.87 3.60 -13.20
N LYS A 131 -3.07 3.48 -12.62
CA LYS A 131 -3.88 2.26 -12.71
C LYS A 131 -4.06 1.74 -14.16
N ALA A 132 -4.11 2.64 -15.14
CA ALA A 132 -4.25 2.30 -16.55
C ALA A 132 -2.91 2.21 -17.30
N ALA A 133 -1.79 2.49 -16.65
CA ALA A 133 -0.48 2.53 -17.27
C ALA A 133 0.18 1.15 -17.28
N SER A 134 0.78 0.78 -18.42
CA SER A 134 1.47 -0.51 -18.59
C SER A 134 2.71 -0.67 -17.71
N TYR A 135 3.33 0.44 -17.30
CA TYR A 135 4.50 0.45 -16.43
C TYR A 135 4.18 0.25 -14.95
N PHE A 136 2.90 0.19 -14.58
CA PHE A 136 2.48 0.15 -13.18
C PHE A 136 1.86 -1.20 -12.83
N CYS A 137 2.54 -1.96 -11.97
CA CYS A 137 2.10 -3.27 -11.50
C CYS A 137 1.06 -3.19 -10.39
N GLY A 138 0.94 -2.04 -9.71
CA GLY A 138 -0.10 -1.80 -8.74
C GLY A 138 0.41 -1.20 -7.42
N PHE A 139 -0.53 -1.10 -6.47
CA PHE A 139 -0.35 -0.37 -5.22
C PHE A 139 -0.88 -1.14 -4.01
N LEU A 140 -0.15 -1.05 -2.90
CA LEU A 140 -0.62 -1.47 -1.58
C LEU A 140 -0.40 -0.34 -0.57
N GLY A 141 -1.48 0.28 -0.13
CA GLY A 141 -1.48 1.20 1.01
C GLY A 141 -1.80 0.46 2.29
N VAL A 142 -0.99 0.64 3.33
CA VAL A 142 -1.17 0.04 4.65
C VAL A 142 -1.36 1.12 5.70
N GLY A 143 -2.38 0.97 6.54
CA GLY A 143 -2.66 1.95 7.59
C GLY A 143 -3.65 1.47 8.65
N SER A 144 -4.06 2.39 9.50
CA SER A 144 -4.93 2.17 10.65
C SER A 144 -6.42 2.10 10.26
N HIS A 145 -7.32 1.93 11.23
CA HIS A 145 -8.76 2.00 10.97
C HIS A 145 -9.25 3.38 10.51
N ASP A 146 -8.52 4.45 10.84
CA ASP A 146 -8.90 5.80 10.46
C ASP A 146 -8.73 6.04 8.95
N LEU A 147 -7.84 5.28 8.31
CA LEU A 147 -7.70 5.16 6.85
C LEU A 147 -9.05 4.98 6.12
N VAL A 148 -9.98 4.23 6.72
CA VAL A 148 -11.32 3.97 6.17
C VAL A 148 -12.21 5.20 6.27
N HIS A 149 -12.01 6.12 7.21
CA HIS A 149 -12.86 7.29 7.35
C HIS A 149 -12.49 8.43 6.39
N HIS A 150 -11.33 8.35 5.73
CA HIS A 150 -10.88 9.41 4.82
C HIS A 150 -11.72 9.55 3.54
N TYR A 151 -12.50 8.54 3.13
CA TYR A 151 -13.49 8.73 2.04
C TYR A 151 -14.57 9.76 2.39
N LYS A 152 -14.80 10.03 3.69
CA LYS A 152 -15.72 11.09 4.13
C LYS A 152 -15.14 12.49 3.96
N VAL A 153 -13.80 12.62 3.98
CA VAL A 153 -13.07 13.89 3.84
C VAL A 153 -12.87 14.24 2.37
N PHE A 154 -12.65 13.24 1.53
CA PHE A 154 -12.56 13.40 0.08
C PHE A 154 -13.90 12.98 -0.53
N ARG A 155 -14.91 13.85 -0.51
CA ARG A 155 -16.12 13.61 -1.32
C ARG A 155 -15.79 13.90 -2.78
N GLY A 156 -15.50 12.84 -3.54
CA GLY A 156 -15.75 12.85 -4.98
C GLY A 156 -17.25 12.67 -5.25
N ASP A 157 -17.68 12.96 -6.47
CA ASP A 157 -19.06 12.80 -6.93
C ASP A 157 -19.50 11.33 -6.78
N MET A 158 -20.80 11.03 -6.62
CA MET A 158 -21.28 9.67 -6.28
C MET A 158 -20.93 8.58 -7.33
N LYS A 159 -20.39 8.97 -8.50
CA LYS A 159 -19.86 8.08 -9.54
C LYS A 159 -18.35 7.86 -9.47
N SER A 160 -17.64 8.63 -8.64
CA SER A 160 -16.19 8.70 -8.55
C SER A 160 -15.77 8.93 -7.08
N SER A 161 -16.07 7.94 -6.23
CA SER A 161 -15.43 7.85 -4.91
C SER A 161 -13.90 7.94 -5.08
N PRO A 162 -13.18 8.70 -4.23
CA PRO A 162 -11.72 8.77 -4.32
C PRO A 162 -11.05 7.42 -4.12
N PHE A 163 -11.81 6.47 -3.57
CA PHE A 163 -11.44 5.11 -3.25
C PHE A 163 -12.04 4.13 -4.28
N ASN A 164 -11.83 4.34 -5.58
CA ASN A 164 -11.87 3.23 -6.56
C ASN A 164 -10.65 2.29 -6.38
N VAL A 165 -10.35 1.98 -5.12
CA VAL A 165 -9.46 0.91 -4.66
C VAL A 165 -10.17 -0.36 -5.08
N GLY A 166 -9.58 -1.10 -6.02
CA GLY A 166 -10.23 -2.25 -6.67
C GLY A 166 -10.75 -3.27 -5.66
N ASN A 167 -10.06 -3.40 -4.51
CA ASN A 167 -10.50 -4.20 -3.36
C ASN A 167 -10.00 -3.57 -2.05
N MET A 168 -10.92 -3.24 -1.14
CA MET A 168 -10.58 -2.85 0.23
C MET A 168 -10.54 -4.09 1.12
N ILE A 169 -9.35 -4.47 1.61
CA ILE A 169 -9.20 -5.66 2.45
C ILE A 169 -9.12 -5.21 3.91
N LYS A 170 -10.21 -5.44 4.65
CA LYS A 170 -10.22 -5.25 6.10
C LYS A 170 -9.52 -6.43 6.75
N SER A 171 -8.40 -6.17 7.44
CA SER A 171 -7.93 -7.15 8.42
C SER A 171 -8.88 -7.09 9.61
N ARG A 172 -9.69 -8.13 9.79
CA ARG A 172 -10.29 -8.43 11.09
C ARG A 172 -9.43 -9.54 11.73
N PHE A 173 -9.57 -9.67 13.02
CA PHE A 173 -9.23 -10.88 13.72
C PHE A 173 -10.50 -11.19 14.47
N ASP A 174 -11.15 -12.31 14.17
CA ASP A 174 -12.25 -12.77 14.99
C ASP A 174 -11.76 -12.87 16.45
N ALA A 175 -12.33 -12.02 17.31
CA ALA A 175 -12.05 -11.98 18.74
C ALA A 175 -12.36 -13.33 19.43
N GLN A 176 -12.96 -14.30 18.72
CA GLN A 176 -13.16 -15.65 19.22
C GLN A 176 -11.85 -16.42 19.47
N LEU A 177 -10.74 -16.09 18.80
CA LEU A 177 -9.47 -16.78 19.04
C LEU A 177 -8.75 -16.33 20.33
N GLN A 178 -9.03 -15.13 20.85
CA GLN A 178 -8.57 -14.74 22.19
C GLN A 178 -9.40 -15.40 23.30
N ILE A 179 -10.69 -15.66 23.07
CA ILE A 179 -11.51 -16.41 24.05
C ILE A 179 -11.02 -17.86 24.14
N ILE A 180 -10.63 -18.48 23.03
CA ILE A 180 -10.11 -19.86 23.06
C ILE A 180 -8.73 -19.92 23.73
N GLN A 181 -7.81 -18.97 23.49
CA GLN A 181 -6.52 -18.95 24.22
C GLN A 181 -6.65 -18.59 25.71
N VAL A 182 -7.55 -17.66 26.08
CA VAL A 182 -7.77 -17.29 27.49
C VAL A 182 -8.50 -18.41 28.25
N VAL A 183 -9.44 -19.12 27.61
CA VAL A 183 -10.12 -20.27 28.23
C VAL A 183 -9.22 -21.50 28.31
N LEU A 184 -8.35 -21.77 27.32
CA LEU A 184 -7.37 -22.86 27.42
C LEU A 184 -6.25 -22.59 28.42
N LEU A 185 -5.78 -21.35 28.57
CA LEU A 185 -4.78 -21.00 29.60
C LEU A 185 -5.39 -21.02 31.01
N ALA A 186 -6.67 -20.65 31.17
CA ALA A 186 -7.37 -20.73 32.46
C ALA A 186 -7.81 -22.16 32.86
N SER A 187 -7.80 -23.12 31.92
CA SER A 187 -8.13 -24.53 32.21
C SER A 187 -6.92 -25.46 32.27
N LEU A 188 -5.72 -24.96 31.93
CA LEU A 188 -4.44 -25.68 32.06
C LEU A 188 -3.50 -25.07 33.11
N GLY A 189 -3.84 -23.90 33.66
CA GLY A 189 -3.22 -23.34 34.86
C GLY A 189 -4.01 -23.78 36.11
N ARG A 190 -3.38 -24.62 36.93
CA ARG A 190 -3.84 -25.09 38.24
C ARG A 190 -4.37 -23.99 39.15
#